data_AF-A0A8T4XTR5-F1
#
_entry.id   AF-A0A8T4XTR5-F1
#
_cell.length_a   1.000
_cell.length_b   1.000
_cell.length_c   1.000
_cell.angle_alpha   90.00
_cell.angle_beta   90.00
_cell.angle_gamma   90.00
#
_symmetry.space_group_name_H-M   'P 1'
#
loop_
_entity.id
_entity.type
_entity.pdbx_description
1 polymer ?
#
loop_
_entity_poly.entity_id
_entity_poly.type
_entity_poly.pdbx_seq_one_letter_code
_entity_poly.pdbx_strand_id
1 'polypeptide(L)'
;MVRLALTADVHTPKYLPLFKASLRHLKDVDLILLAGDLVYRNMYDQLLELVKTIREFSQASILACFGNEEWEGYEDRYREVGEIIWLNDENLAVNVQGLNVHFIGSRGVLDRPTFWQRTHV
;
A
#
# COMPACT_ATOMS: atom_id res chain seq x y z
N MET A 1 -19.11 8.85 -10.85
CA MET A 1 -18.28 7.81 -11.49
C MET A 1 -17.25 7.44 -10.46
N VAL A 2 -17.14 6.14 -10.14
CA VAL A 2 -16.16 5.67 -9.16
C VAL A 2 -14.75 5.91 -9.67
N ARG A 3 -13.91 6.51 -8.82
CA ARG A 3 -12.53 6.89 -9.13
C ARG A 3 -11.60 6.24 -8.10
N LEU A 4 -10.84 5.27 -8.58
CA LEU A 4 -9.84 4.57 -7.78
C LEU A 4 -8.46 5.09 -8.16
N ALA A 5 -7.61 5.35 -7.18
CA ALA A 5 -6.19 5.64 -7.39
C ALA A 5 -5.37 4.43 -6.99
N LEU A 6 -4.46 4.00 -7.85
CA LEU A 6 -3.68 2.78 -7.65
C LEU A 6 -2.19 3.07 -7.87
N THR A 7 -1.35 2.55 -6.99
CA THR A 7 0.10 2.51 -7.18
C THR A 7 0.72 1.34 -6.41
N ALA A 8 1.98 1.05 -6.69
CA ALA A 8 2.85 0.18 -5.90
C ALA A 8 4.26 0.81 -5.84
N ASP A 9 5.21 0.13 -5.19
CA ASP A 9 6.64 0.46 -5.28
C ASP A 9 6.97 1.91 -4.89
N VAL A 10 6.38 2.39 -3.80
CA VAL A 10 6.72 3.72 -3.27
C VAL A 10 8.09 3.69 -2.58
N HIS A 11 8.46 2.55 -2.00
CA HIS A 11 9.75 2.34 -1.31
C HIS A 11 10.09 3.51 -0.36
N THR A 12 9.13 3.96 0.46
CA THR A 12 9.28 5.12 1.36
C THR A 12 10.50 4.93 2.27
N PRO A 13 11.40 5.93 2.39
CA PRO A 13 11.29 7.31 1.89
C PRO A 13 11.92 7.53 0.48
N LYS A 14 12.46 6.49 -0.16
CA LYS A 14 13.29 6.58 -1.38
C LYS A 14 12.59 7.31 -2.52
N TYR A 15 11.33 6.97 -2.83
CA TYR A 15 10.56 7.62 -3.90
C TYR A 15 9.39 8.47 -3.37
N LEU A 16 9.36 8.77 -2.07
CA LEU A 16 8.31 9.60 -1.48
C LEU A 16 8.18 10.99 -2.14
N PRO A 17 9.26 11.71 -2.51
CA PRO A 17 9.12 12.97 -3.22
C PRO A 17 8.45 12.85 -4.60
N LEU A 18 8.74 11.76 -5.33
CA LEU A 18 8.13 11.48 -6.63
C LEU A 18 6.65 11.13 -6.47
N PHE A 19 6.33 10.28 -5.49
CA PHE A 19 4.96 9.94 -5.12
C PHE A 19 4.16 11.18 -4.68
N LYS A 20 4.74 12.05 -3.86
CA LYS A 20 4.11 13.31 -3.46
C LYS A 20 3.83 14.23 -4.64
N ALA A 21 4.72 14.26 -5.64
CA ALA A 21 4.49 15.02 -6.86
C ALA A 21 3.31 14.47 -7.67
N SER A 22 3.15 13.15 -7.77
CA SER A 22 2.02 12.55 -8.49
C SER A 22 0.68 12.80 -7.78
N LEU A 23 0.66 12.79 -6.44
CA LEU A 23 -0.53 13.09 -5.64
C LEU A 23 -1.10 14.49 -5.87
N ARG A 24 -0.30 15.47 -6.32
CA ARG A 24 -0.78 16.83 -6.65
C ARG A 24 -1.79 16.85 -7.80
N HIS A 25 -1.80 15.81 -8.62
CA HIS A 25 -2.72 15.67 -9.74
C HIS A 25 -3.97 14.88 -9.37
N LEU A 26 -4.04 14.36 -8.13
CA LEU A 26 -5.15 13.58 -7.62
C LEU A 26 -6.37 14.48 -7.41
N LYS A 27 -7.53 14.10 -7.97
CA LYS A 27 -8.81 14.80 -7.79
C LYS A 27 -9.92 13.78 -7.63
N ASP A 28 -10.80 14.04 -6.67
CA ASP A 28 -12.04 13.28 -6.43
C ASP A 28 -11.80 11.77 -6.47
N VAL A 29 -11.06 11.25 -5.49
CA VAL A 29 -10.78 9.81 -5.39
C VAL A 29 -11.64 9.22 -4.30
N ASP A 30 -12.29 8.10 -4.61
CA ASP A 30 -13.12 7.37 -3.67
C ASP A 30 -12.32 6.34 -2.85
N LEU A 31 -11.26 5.79 -3.45
CA LEU A 31 -10.43 4.77 -2.83
C LEU A 31 -8.99 4.82 -3.34
N ILE A 32 -8.04 4.56 -2.44
CA ILE A 32 -6.62 4.44 -2.76
C ILE A 32 -6.20 2.99 -2.55
N LEU A 33 -5.52 2.39 -3.54
CA LEU A 33 -5.00 1.04 -3.51
C LEU A 33 -3.48 1.06 -3.62
N LEU A 34 -2.81 0.44 -2.66
CA LEU A 34 -1.35 0.37 -2.55
C LEU A 34 -0.90 -1.09 -2.65
N ALA A 35 -0.39 -1.50 -3.81
CA ALA A 35 -0.12 -2.92 -4.12
C ALA A 35 1.30 -3.38 -3.76
N GLY A 36 1.73 -3.14 -2.51
CA GLY A 36 3.00 -3.62 -1.96
C GLY A 36 4.22 -2.74 -2.25
N ASP A 37 5.32 -3.07 -1.57
CA ASP A 37 6.62 -2.39 -1.61
C ASP A 37 6.49 -0.88 -1.30
N LEU A 38 5.81 -0.59 -0.19
CA LEU A 38 5.46 0.74 0.28
C LEU A 38 6.59 1.40 1.04
N VAL A 39 7.40 0.61 1.75
CA VAL A 39 8.59 1.07 2.49
C VAL A 39 9.85 0.44 1.92
N TYR A 40 10.98 1.10 2.10
CA TYR A 40 12.27 0.57 1.68
C TYR A 40 12.85 -0.32 2.79
N ARG A 41 13.19 -1.58 2.49
CA ARG A 41 13.92 -2.51 3.37
C ARG A 41 13.31 -2.63 4.77
N ASN A 42 12.01 -2.88 4.81
CA ASN A 42 11.24 -3.07 6.05
C ASN A 42 11.32 -1.91 7.05
N MET A 43 11.54 -0.68 6.57
CA MET A 43 11.44 0.55 7.37
C MET A 43 9.97 0.85 7.72
N TYR A 44 9.33 -0.02 8.51
CA TYR A 44 7.90 0.03 8.83
C TYR A 44 7.48 1.35 9.51
N ASP A 45 8.41 2.02 10.20
CA ASP A 45 8.22 3.34 10.82
C ASP A 45 7.90 4.43 9.78
N GLN A 46 8.39 4.27 8.55
CA GLN A 46 8.17 5.22 7.45
C GLN A 46 6.77 5.14 6.86
N LEU A 47 6.00 4.10 7.17
CA LEU A 47 4.61 3.99 6.73
C LEU A 47 3.76 5.17 7.25
N LEU A 48 4.06 5.68 8.43
CA LEU A 48 3.39 6.87 8.99
C LEU A 48 3.61 8.11 8.11
N GLU A 49 4.82 8.31 7.59
CA GLU A 49 5.12 9.45 6.72
C GLU A 49 4.46 9.28 5.35
N LEU A 50 4.35 8.04 4.84
CA LEU A 50 3.59 7.73 3.63
C LEU A 50 2.10 8.09 3.81
N VAL A 51 1.47 7.63 4.89
CA VAL A 51 0.06 7.91 5.18
C VAL A 51 -0.17 9.41 5.35
N LYS A 52 0.68 10.10 6.11
CA LYS A 52 0.61 11.55 6.28
C LYS A 52 0.71 12.27 4.94
N THR A 53 1.62 11.84 4.07
CA THR A 53 1.76 12.39 2.71
C THR A 53 0.49 12.18 1.88
N ILE A 54 -0.17 11.02 1.96
CA ILE A 54 -1.45 10.78 1.28
C ILE A 54 -2.56 11.69 1.83
N ARG A 55 -2.63 11.82 3.17
CA ARG A 55 -3.66 12.61 3.87
C ARG A 55 -3.58 14.11 3.59
N GLU A 56 -2.42 14.63 3.16
CA GLU A 56 -2.30 16.00 2.64
C GLU A 56 -3.16 16.24 1.37
N PHE A 57 -3.48 15.19 0.60
CA PHE A 57 -4.17 15.29 -0.69
C PHE A 57 -5.53 14.59 -0.74
N SER A 58 -5.76 13.57 0.10
CA SER A 58 -6.99 12.78 0.05
C SER A 58 -7.37 12.18 1.41
N GLN A 59 -8.67 12.19 1.69
CA GLN A 59 -9.30 11.50 2.83
C GLN A 59 -9.90 10.15 2.44
N ALA A 60 -9.71 9.69 1.20
CA ALA A 60 -10.18 8.39 0.76
C ALA A 60 -9.58 7.26 1.59
N SER A 61 -10.35 6.18 1.79
CA SER A 61 -9.86 4.98 2.45
C SER A 61 -8.70 4.37 1.65
N ILE A 62 -7.73 3.81 2.37
CA ILE A 62 -6.52 3.21 1.80
C ILE A 62 -6.62 1.71 2.03
N LEU A 63 -6.56 0.94 0.95
CA LEU A 63 -6.37 -0.51 1.01
C LEU A 63 -4.97 -0.83 0.51
N ALA A 64 -4.33 -1.82 1.11
CA ALA A 64 -3.02 -2.27 0.67
C ALA A 64 -2.88 -3.79 0.76
N CYS A 65 -1.93 -4.34 0.02
CA CYS A 65 -1.39 -5.67 0.29
C CYS A 65 0.12 -5.54 0.55
N PHE A 66 0.68 -6.52 1.25
CA PHE A 66 2.11 -6.57 1.52
C PHE A 66 2.90 -6.88 0.24
N GLY A 67 4.10 -6.35 0.11
CA GLY A 67 5.08 -6.70 -0.91
C GLY A 67 6.24 -7.51 -0.34
N ASN A 68 7.38 -7.50 -1.05
CA ASN A 68 8.61 -8.17 -0.65
C ASN A 68 9.44 -7.34 0.35
N GLU A 69 9.33 -6.01 0.28
CA GLU A 69 10.04 -5.11 1.20
C GLU A 69 9.36 -5.01 2.57
N GLU A 70 8.07 -5.37 2.66
CA GLU A 70 7.39 -5.64 3.92
C GLU A 70 7.69 -7.08 4.36
N TRP A 71 8.73 -7.25 5.18
CA TRP A 71 9.23 -8.59 5.54
C TRP A 71 8.19 -9.42 6.30
N GLU A 72 8.20 -10.74 6.06
CA GLU A 72 7.40 -11.71 6.82
C GLU A 72 7.70 -11.61 8.31
N GLY A 73 6.65 -11.61 9.13
CA GLY A 73 6.72 -11.50 10.59
C GLY A 73 6.67 -10.07 11.13
N TYR A 74 6.61 -9.06 10.26
CA TYR A 74 6.46 -7.65 10.64
C TYR A 74 5.05 -7.09 10.39
N GLU A 75 4.11 -7.89 9.90
CA GLU A 75 2.76 -7.47 9.50
C GLU A 75 2.04 -6.68 10.59
N ASP A 76 2.17 -7.11 11.85
CA ASP A 76 1.57 -6.43 13.00
C ASP A 76 2.09 -4.99 13.14
N ARG A 77 3.37 -4.74 12.86
CA ARG A 77 3.96 -3.38 12.88
C ARG A 77 3.36 -2.47 11.81
N TYR A 78 3.06 -3.01 10.64
CA TYR A 78 2.39 -2.25 9.58
C TYR A 78 0.91 -2.00 9.92
N ARG A 79 0.25 -2.95 10.59
CA ARG A 79 -1.15 -2.84 11.03
C ARG A 79 -1.31 -1.86 12.21
N GLU A 80 -0.29 -1.68 13.04
CA GLU A 80 -0.27 -0.68 14.15
C GLU A 80 -0.56 0.76 13.66
N VAL A 81 -0.30 1.10 12.39
CA VAL A 81 -0.59 2.42 11.82
C VAL A 81 -2.09 2.71 11.72
N GLY A 82 -2.95 1.70 11.62
CA GLY A 82 -4.41 1.83 11.73
C GLY A 82 -5.15 2.57 10.60
N GLU A 83 -4.44 3.26 9.70
CA GLU A 83 -5.02 4.05 8.60
C GLU A 83 -5.13 3.30 7.26
N ILE A 84 -4.58 2.09 7.20
CA ILE A 84 -4.53 1.25 6.01
C ILE A 84 -5.25 -0.06 6.29
N ILE A 85 -6.20 -0.43 5.42
CA ILE A 85 -6.84 -1.73 5.43
C ILE A 85 -5.95 -2.70 4.65
N TRP A 86 -5.22 -3.55 5.37
CA TRP A 86 -4.34 -4.55 4.79
C TRP A 86 -5.11 -5.82 4.42
N LEU A 87 -4.99 -6.22 3.16
CA LEU A 87 -5.47 -7.50 2.62
C LEU A 87 -4.28 -8.45 2.46
N ASN A 88 -4.35 -9.60 3.14
CA ASN A 88 -3.31 -10.64 3.08
C ASN A 88 -3.94 -12.02 2.89
N ASP A 89 -4.13 -12.41 1.62
CA ASP A 89 -4.95 -13.56 1.21
C ASP A 89 -6.42 -13.39 1.65
N GLU A 90 -6.89 -12.16 1.58
CA GLU A 90 -8.20 -11.73 2.07
C GLU A 90 -8.99 -11.04 0.94
N ASN A 91 -10.33 -11.08 1.08
CA ASN A 91 -11.22 -10.26 0.27
C ASN A 91 -11.93 -9.21 1.12
N LEU A 92 -12.25 -8.08 0.49
CA LEU A 92 -13.09 -7.04 1.08
C LEU A 92 -14.10 -6.53 0.05
N ALA A 93 -15.39 -6.61 0.39
CA ALA A 93 -16.45 -5.98 -0.38
C ALA A 93 -16.70 -4.55 0.11
N VAL A 94 -16.67 -3.58 -0.79
CA VAL A 94 -16.91 -2.16 -0.49
C VAL A 94 -17.99 -1.62 -1.43
N ASN A 95 -18.98 -0.91 -0.88
CA ASN A 95 -19.90 -0.14 -1.69
C ASN A 95 -19.33 1.26 -1.94
N VAL A 96 -19.02 1.57 -3.19
CA VAL A 96 -18.47 2.87 -3.60
C VAL A 96 -19.45 3.55 -4.55
N GLN A 97 -20.05 4.66 -4.13
CA GLN A 97 -21.09 5.37 -4.90
C GLN A 97 -22.23 4.43 -5.40
N GLY A 98 -22.66 3.46 -4.59
CA GLY A 98 -23.70 2.50 -4.96
C GLY A 98 -23.21 1.29 -5.77
N LEU A 99 -21.95 1.27 -6.20
CA LEU A 99 -21.32 0.13 -6.86
C LEU A 99 -20.67 -0.80 -5.82
N ASN A 100 -21.06 -2.07 -5.79
CA ASN A 100 -20.37 -3.07 -4.98
C ASN A 100 -19.11 -3.54 -5.70
N VAL A 101 -17.95 -3.32 -5.08
CA VAL A 101 -16.64 -3.72 -5.59
C VAL A 101 -15.99 -4.67 -4.60
N HIS A 102 -15.48 -5.79 -5.10
CA HIS A 102 -14.70 -6.74 -4.30
C HIS A 102 -13.22 -6.56 -4.58
N PHE A 103 -12.44 -6.34 -3.54
CA PHE A 103 -10.98 -6.28 -3.57
C PHE A 103 -10.43 -7.60 -3.04
N ILE A 104 -9.49 -8.20 -3.77
CA ILE A 104 -8.77 -9.40 -3.35
C ILE A 104 -7.29 -9.02 -3.34
N GLY A 105 -6.63 -9.17 -2.20
CA GLY A 105 -5.23 -8.80 -2.02
C GLY A 105 -4.42 -9.94 -1.42
N SER A 106 -3.21 -10.12 -1.93
CA SER A 106 -2.23 -11.11 -1.48
C SER A 106 -0.84 -10.52 -1.63
N ARG A 107 0.13 -11.01 -0.83
CA ARG A 107 1.54 -10.70 -1.05
C ARG A 107 2.06 -11.23 -2.39
N GLY A 108 1.35 -12.19 -2.96
CA GLY A 108 1.81 -12.95 -4.12
C GLY A 108 2.88 -13.97 -3.73
N VAL A 109 3.32 -14.73 -4.72
CA VAL A 109 4.34 -15.75 -4.54
C VAL A 109 5.53 -15.41 -5.43
N LEU A 110 6.73 -15.67 -4.94
CA LEU A 110 7.92 -15.55 -5.75
C LEU A 110 8.14 -16.86 -6.51
N ASP A 111 8.24 -16.78 -7.84
CA ASP A 111 8.68 -17.93 -8.66
C ASP A 111 10.09 -18.39 -8.26
N ARG A 112 10.92 -17.44 -7.81
CA ARG A 112 12.26 -17.67 -7.25
C ARG A 112 12.56 -16.61 -6.20
N PRO A 113 13.25 -16.94 -5.10
CA PRO A 113 13.58 -15.96 -4.06
C PRO A 113 14.34 -14.78 -4.65
N THR A 114 14.15 -13.57 -4.12
CA THR A 114 14.87 -12.37 -4.56
C THR A 114 16.38 -12.54 -4.36
N PHE A 115 17.21 -11.74 -5.05
CA PHE A 115 18.68 -11.82 -4.83
C PHE A 115 19.05 -11.66 -3.36
N TRP A 116 18.37 -10.75 -2.66
CA TRP A 116 18.57 -10.52 -1.24
C TRP A 116 18.18 -11.74 -0.41
N GLN A 117 16.99 -12.32 -0.64
CA GLN A 117 16.55 -13.54 0.05
C GLN A 117 17.52 -14.70 -0.20
N ARG A 118 18.01 -14.89 -1.43
CA ARG A 118 18.99 -15.95 -1.75
C ARG A 118 20.35 -15.78 -1.03
N THR A 119 20.64 -14.60 -0.51
CA THR A 119 21.95 -14.28 0.07
C THR A 119 21.91 -14.00 1.57
N HIS A 120 20.72 -13.80 2.15
CA HIS A 120 20.55 -13.34 3.54
C HIS A 120 19.48 -14.13 4.33
N VAL A 121 18.78 -15.07 3.70
CA VAL A 121 17.89 -16.06 4.33
C VAL A 121 18.47 -17.44 4.08
#